data_AF-X1RUV4-F1
#
_entry.id   AF-X1RUV4-F1
#
_cell.length_a   1.000
_cell.length_b   1.000
_cell.length_c   1.000
_cell.angle_alpha   90.00
_cell.angle_beta   90.00
_cell.angle_gamma   90.00
#
_symmetry.space_group_name_H-M   'P 1'
#
loop_
_entity.id
_entity.type
_entity.pdbx_description
1 polymer ?
#
loop_
_entity_poly.entity_id
_entity_poly.type
_entity_poly.pdbx_seq_one_letter_code
_entity_poly.pdbx_strand_id
1 'polypeptide(L)'
;MIPQNYGKYHSRQQEKNGLEISALSCHGNAIHPQKSISDEHTADLVAAIELASKIGVKVINDFAGCPGAGEDAKYPNWITCPWPTYFGDSVKWQWGKKVVPFWKEMVKKAKKAGVKFAFEMHPGDVVYNTEALLKLRE
;
A
#
# COMPACT_ATOMS: atom_id res chain seq x y z
N MET A 1 -8.44 -19.84 3.48
CA MET A 1 -8.72 -20.46 2.17
C MET A 1 -9.92 -19.75 1.58
N ILE A 2 -9.77 -19.03 0.45
CA ILE A 2 -10.87 -18.23 -0.15
C ILE A 2 -11.79 -19.18 -0.96
N PRO A 3 -13.09 -19.27 -0.65
CA PRO A 3 -14.04 -20.14 -1.35
C PRO A 3 -14.17 -19.85 -2.86
N GLN A 4 -14.32 -20.88 -3.68
CA GLN A 4 -14.34 -20.76 -5.15
C GLN A 4 -15.57 -20.05 -5.77
N ASN A 5 -16.60 -19.73 -4.99
CA ASN A 5 -17.86 -19.17 -5.50
C ASN A 5 -17.99 -17.63 -5.39
N TYR A 6 -16.97 -16.92 -4.89
CA TYR A 6 -17.08 -15.48 -4.57
C TYR A 6 -17.45 -14.60 -5.78
N GLY A 7 -16.88 -14.85 -6.97
CA GLY A 7 -17.13 -14.03 -8.15
C GLY A 7 -18.62 -14.02 -8.59
N LYS A 8 -19.34 -15.12 -8.37
CA LYS A 8 -20.75 -15.28 -8.81
C LYS A 8 -21.77 -14.59 -7.92
N TYR A 9 -21.48 -14.43 -6.62
CA TYR A 9 -22.41 -13.81 -5.68
C TYR A 9 -22.41 -12.28 -5.81
N HIS A 10 -21.22 -11.72 -5.94
CA HIS A 10 -21.04 -10.28 -6.07
C HIS A 10 -21.59 -9.76 -7.40
N SER A 11 -21.30 -10.43 -8.52
CA SER A 11 -21.80 -10.04 -9.84
C SER A 11 -23.34 -9.97 -9.89
N ARG A 12 -24.03 -10.91 -9.23
CA ARG A 12 -25.50 -10.90 -9.16
C ARG A 12 -26.07 -9.71 -8.40
N GLN A 13 -25.45 -9.31 -7.29
CA GLN A 13 -25.90 -8.14 -6.51
C GLN A 13 -25.61 -6.84 -7.25
N GLN A 14 -24.46 -6.77 -7.92
CA GLN A 14 -24.11 -5.66 -8.80
C GLN A 14 -25.12 -5.48 -9.93
N GLU A 15 -25.40 -6.54 -10.70
CA GLU A 15 -26.36 -6.52 -11.80
C GLU A 15 -27.77 -6.14 -11.34
N LYS A 16 -28.23 -6.72 -10.21
CA LYS A 16 -29.57 -6.44 -9.68
C LYS A 16 -29.77 -4.97 -9.27
N ASN A 17 -28.71 -4.32 -8.78
CA ASN A 17 -28.78 -2.95 -8.27
C ASN A 17 -28.16 -1.91 -9.23
N GLY A 18 -27.64 -2.33 -10.39
CA GLY A 18 -26.93 -1.45 -11.32
C GLY A 18 -25.66 -0.84 -10.74
N LEU A 19 -24.92 -1.57 -9.89
CA LEU A 19 -23.71 -1.11 -9.20
C LEU A 19 -22.46 -1.81 -9.72
N GLU A 20 -21.30 -1.14 -9.63
CA GLU A 20 -19.98 -1.70 -9.95
C GLU A 20 -19.00 -1.45 -8.79
N ILE A 21 -18.03 -2.35 -8.57
CA ILE A 21 -16.87 -2.08 -7.72
C ILE A 21 -15.80 -1.41 -8.58
N SER A 22 -15.57 -0.13 -8.33
CA SER A 22 -14.54 0.65 -9.01
C SER A 22 -13.12 0.34 -8.51
N ALA A 23 -12.97 0.03 -7.22
CA ALA A 23 -11.70 -0.27 -6.57
C ALA A 23 -11.89 -1.05 -5.25
N LEU A 24 -10.85 -1.70 -4.76
CA LEU A 24 -10.77 -2.18 -3.38
C LEU A 24 -9.86 -1.24 -2.57
N SER A 25 -10.26 -0.85 -1.37
CA SER A 25 -9.36 -0.13 -0.45
C SER A 25 -8.81 -1.11 0.59
N CYS A 26 -7.48 -1.14 0.76
CA CYS A 26 -6.78 -2.04 1.67
C CYS A 26 -5.77 -1.27 2.53
N HIS A 27 -6.25 -0.28 3.27
CA HIS A 27 -5.38 0.61 4.05
C HIS A 27 -4.67 -0.13 5.19
N GLY A 28 -3.36 0.07 5.27
CA GLY A 28 -2.53 -0.39 6.37
C GLY A 28 -1.16 0.27 6.33
N ASN A 29 -0.24 -0.23 7.15
CA ASN A 29 1.17 0.16 7.10
C ASN A 29 2.03 -1.10 6.91
N ALA A 30 2.17 -1.53 5.66
CA ALA A 30 2.94 -2.72 5.30
C ALA A 30 4.46 -2.55 5.46
N ILE A 31 4.92 -1.33 5.71
CA ILE A 31 6.33 -1.01 6.04
C ILE A 31 6.49 -0.50 7.47
N HIS A 32 5.54 -0.83 8.34
CA HIS A 32 5.60 -0.51 9.76
C HIS A 32 6.90 -1.09 10.38
N PRO A 33 7.57 -0.39 11.32
CA PRO A 33 8.81 -0.88 11.89
C PRO A 33 8.65 -2.13 12.77
N GLN A 34 7.48 -2.32 13.40
CA GLN A 34 7.17 -3.56 14.10
C GLN A 34 6.71 -4.64 13.12
N LYS A 35 7.44 -5.75 13.11
CA LYS A 35 7.28 -6.81 12.11
C LYS A 35 5.91 -7.50 12.13
N SER A 36 5.31 -7.68 13.31
CA SER A 36 3.96 -8.24 13.42
C SER A 36 2.94 -7.44 12.63
N ILE A 37 2.99 -6.10 12.73
CA ILE A 37 2.09 -5.18 12.04
C ILE A 37 2.41 -5.13 10.53
N SER A 38 3.70 -5.06 10.16
CA SER A 38 4.06 -5.03 8.74
C SER A 38 3.70 -6.32 8.03
N ASP A 39 3.89 -7.48 8.67
CA ASP A 39 3.60 -8.79 8.10
C ASP A 39 2.10 -8.99 7.88
N GLU A 40 1.28 -8.59 8.86
CA GLU A 40 -0.19 -8.62 8.77
C GLU A 40 -0.68 -7.75 7.60
N HIS A 41 -0.30 -6.48 7.57
CA HIS A 41 -0.72 -5.57 6.49
C HIS A 41 -0.16 -5.96 5.12
N THR A 42 1.05 -6.56 5.07
CA THR A 42 1.57 -7.11 3.81
C THR A 42 0.73 -8.30 3.34
N ALA A 43 0.31 -9.17 4.25
CA ALA A 43 -0.55 -10.31 3.92
C ALA A 43 -1.91 -9.84 3.41
N ASP A 44 -2.51 -8.83 4.03
CA ASP A 44 -3.77 -8.23 3.60
C ASP A 44 -3.65 -7.60 2.21
N LEU A 45 -2.59 -6.83 1.96
CA LEU A 45 -2.34 -6.23 0.64
C LEU A 45 -2.18 -7.32 -0.45
N VAL A 46 -1.43 -8.39 -0.16
CA VAL A 46 -1.27 -9.51 -1.10
C VAL A 46 -2.62 -10.21 -1.34
N ALA A 47 -3.41 -10.44 -0.30
CA ALA A 47 -4.74 -11.02 -0.42
C ALA A 47 -5.70 -10.11 -1.22
N ALA A 48 -5.61 -8.79 -1.05
CA ALA A 48 -6.37 -7.82 -1.81
C ALA A 48 -6.01 -7.84 -3.31
N ILE A 49 -4.72 -7.93 -3.65
CA ILE A 49 -4.24 -8.11 -5.04
C ILE A 49 -4.83 -9.38 -5.66
N GLU A 50 -4.78 -10.50 -4.94
CA GLU A 50 -5.34 -11.76 -5.42
C GLU A 50 -6.86 -11.70 -5.58
N LEU A 51 -7.56 -11.07 -4.62
CA LEU A 51 -9.00 -10.91 -4.67
C LEU A 51 -9.41 -10.03 -5.85
N ALA A 52 -8.78 -8.86 -6.01
CA ALA A 52 -9.05 -7.92 -7.10
C ALA A 52 -8.94 -8.61 -8.47
N SER A 53 -7.88 -9.42 -8.67
CA SER A 53 -7.70 -10.22 -9.88
C SER A 53 -8.84 -11.21 -10.11
N LYS A 54 -9.28 -11.93 -9.06
CA LYS A 54 -10.35 -12.93 -9.14
C LYS A 54 -11.73 -12.33 -9.44
N ILE A 55 -11.99 -11.09 -8.99
CA ILE A 55 -13.29 -10.43 -9.16
C ILE A 55 -13.29 -9.38 -10.28
N GLY A 56 -12.19 -9.24 -11.02
CA GLY A 56 -12.09 -8.33 -12.17
C GLY A 56 -11.90 -6.85 -11.82
N VAL A 57 -11.60 -6.52 -10.55
CA VAL A 57 -11.33 -5.15 -10.11
C VAL A 57 -9.89 -4.79 -10.44
N LYS A 58 -9.68 -3.60 -11.01
CA LYS A 58 -8.39 -3.20 -11.60
C LYS A 58 -7.57 -2.24 -10.74
N VAL A 59 -8.15 -1.71 -9.67
CA VAL A 59 -7.53 -0.69 -8.82
C VAL A 59 -7.61 -1.11 -7.36
N ILE A 60 -6.48 -0.98 -6.66
CA ILE A 60 -6.42 -1.02 -5.20
C ILE A 60 -6.02 0.36 -4.69
N ASN A 61 -6.82 0.92 -3.78
CA ASN A 61 -6.45 2.09 -3.01
C ASN A 61 -5.68 1.63 -1.77
N ASP A 62 -4.51 2.23 -1.52
CA ASP A 62 -3.70 1.93 -0.35
C ASP A 62 -2.95 3.18 0.14
N PHE A 63 -2.47 3.13 1.37
CA PHE A 63 -1.43 4.04 1.87
C PHE A 63 -0.05 3.54 1.45
N ALA A 64 0.92 4.44 1.26
CA ALA A 64 2.29 4.00 0.93
C ALA A 64 3.04 3.46 2.17
N GLY A 65 2.50 3.73 3.36
CA GLY A 65 2.99 3.36 4.67
C GLY A 65 3.97 4.38 5.25
N CYS A 66 4.35 4.15 6.51
CA CYS A 66 5.36 4.96 7.18
C CYS A 66 6.31 4.06 7.99
N PRO A 67 7.59 3.97 7.59
CA PRO A 67 8.59 3.26 8.37
C PRO A 67 9.03 4.09 9.59
N GLY A 68 9.84 3.49 10.47
CA GLY A 68 10.55 4.23 11.51
C GLY A 68 11.68 5.10 10.95
N ALA A 69 12.46 5.75 11.83
CA ALA A 69 13.62 6.55 11.43
C ALA A 69 14.96 5.77 11.36
N GLY A 70 14.91 4.45 11.56
CA GLY A 70 16.07 3.56 11.55
C GLY A 70 15.66 2.12 11.81
N GLU A 71 16.62 1.18 11.80
CA GLU A 71 16.35 -0.26 11.97
C GLU A 71 15.76 -0.59 13.35
N ASP A 72 16.20 0.10 14.40
CA ASP A 72 15.78 -0.16 15.78
C ASP A 72 14.52 0.61 16.19
N ALA A 73 13.89 1.34 15.26
CA ALA A 73 12.70 2.11 15.56
C ALA A 73 11.54 1.19 15.97
N LYS A 74 10.75 1.60 16.96
CA LYS A 74 9.55 0.86 17.40
C LYS A 74 8.26 1.41 16.80
N TYR A 75 8.25 2.66 16.37
CA TYR A 75 7.06 3.33 15.86
C TYR A 75 7.38 4.06 14.55
N PRO A 76 6.38 4.23 13.66
CA PRO A 76 6.52 5.06 12.47
C PRO A 76 7.04 6.44 12.83
N ASN A 77 7.89 7.00 11.97
CA ASN A 77 8.37 8.35 12.13
C ASN A 77 8.15 9.15 10.85
N TRP A 78 7.05 9.91 10.82
CA TRP A 78 6.76 10.82 9.71
C TRP A 78 7.50 12.14 9.91
N ILE A 79 8.57 12.31 9.14
CA ILE A 79 9.48 13.45 9.26
C ILE A 79 9.03 14.56 8.31
N THR A 80 8.57 15.67 8.87
CA THR A 80 8.03 16.82 8.13
C THR A 80 8.99 18.01 8.05
N CYS A 81 10.03 18.04 8.89
CA CYS A 81 11.02 19.11 8.94
C CYS A 81 12.37 18.63 8.39
N PRO A 82 13.04 19.38 7.51
CA PRO A 82 14.34 18.99 6.96
C PRO A 82 15.53 19.30 7.89
N TRP A 83 15.30 20.05 8.98
CA TRP A 83 16.33 20.46 9.93
C TRP A 83 16.01 20.02 11.36
N PRO A 84 16.99 19.48 12.11
CA PRO A 84 18.41 19.33 11.74
C PRO A 84 18.71 18.24 10.71
N THR A 85 19.93 18.23 10.18
CA THR A 85 20.33 17.39 9.01
C THR A 85 20.04 15.90 9.16
N TYR A 86 20.01 15.38 10.40
CA TYR A 86 19.67 13.99 10.69
C TYR A 86 18.25 13.60 10.25
N PHE A 87 17.32 14.55 10.12
CA PHE A 87 16.01 14.29 9.55
C PHE A 87 16.10 13.96 8.06
N GLY A 88 16.89 14.71 7.30
CA GLY A 88 17.15 14.42 5.89
C GLY A 88 17.80 13.06 5.68
N ASP A 89 18.77 12.70 6.53
CA ASP A 89 19.44 11.40 6.44
C ASP A 89 18.50 10.24 6.82
N SER A 90 17.62 10.44 7.80
CA SER A 90 16.56 9.49 8.14
C SER A 90 15.60 9.30 6.97
N VAL A 91 15.13 10.38 6.32
CA VAL A 91 14.26 10.29 5.13
C VAL A 91 14.95 9.55 3.98
N LYS A 92 16.24 9.82 3.72
CA LYS A 92 17.01 9.06 2.70
C LYS A 92 17.05 7.57 3.03
N TRP A 93 17.26 7.22 4.29
CA TRP A 93 17.22 5.83 4.75
C TRP A 93 15.83 5.21 4.58
N GLN A 94 14.76 5.91 5.00
CA GLN A 94 13.37 5.44 4.88
C GLN A 94 13.04 5.07 3.43
N TRP A 95 13.31 5.99 2.50
CA TRP A 95 13.02 5.81 1.09
C TRP A 95 13.88 4.71 0.45
N GLY A 96 15.20 4.74 0.68
CA GLY A 96 16.13 3.82 0.04
C GLY A 96 16.09 2.39 0.59
N LYS A 97 15.80 2.22 1.89
CA LYS A 97 15.85 0.92 2.57
C LYS A 97 14.49 0.27 2.78
N LYS A 98 13.42 1.05 2.94
CA LYS A 98 12.08 0.50 3.27
C LYS A 98 11.08 0.76 2.15
N VAL A 99 10.84 2.01 1.78
CA VAL A 99 9.73 2.39 0.87
C VAL A 99 9.93 1.84 -0.55
N VAL A 100 11.03 2.21 -1.22
CA VAL A 100 11.25 1.84 -2.64
C VAL A 100 11.38 0.33 -2.84
N PRO A 101 12.16 -0.41 -2.02
CA PRO A 101 12.25 -1.86 -2.16
C PRO A 101 10.91 -2.57 -2.00
N PHE A 102 10.10 -2.18 -0.99
CA PHE A 102 8.79 -2.78 -0.74
C PHE A 102 7.84 -2.57 -1.94
N TRP A 103 7.69 -1.33 -2.39
CA TRP A 103 6.76 -1.01 -3.48
C TRP A 103 7.20 -1.58 -4.82
N LYS A 104 8.50 -1.74 -5.08
CA LYS A 104 8.98 -2.47 -6.26
C LYS A 104 8.51 -3.92 -6.27
N GLU A 105 8.51 -4.60 -5.12
CA GLU A 105 8.00 -5.97 -5.02
C GLU A 105 6.46 -6.02 -5.14
N MET A 106 5.74 -5.10 -4.51
CA MET A 106 4.27 -5.06 -4.61
C MET A 106 3.80 -4.75 -6.03
N VAL A 107 4.46 -3.82 -6.74
CA VAL A 107 4.13 -3.49 -8.14
C VAL A 107 4.35 -4.70 -9.06
N LYS A 108 5.37 -5.54 -8.82
CA LYS A 108 5.54 -6.80 -9.58
C LYS A 108 4.36 -7.74 -9.38
N LYS A 109 3.86 -7.88 -8.15
CA LYS A 109 2.67 -8.71 -7.83
C LYS A 109 1.41 -8.13 -8.48
N ALA A 110 1.18 -6.82 -8.34
CA ALA A 110 0.03 -6.13 -8.92
C ALA A 110 0.01 -6.23 -10.45
N LYS A 111 1.16 -6.04 -11.12
CA LYS A 111 1.28 -6.20 -12.58
C LYS A 111 0.91 -7.61 -13.04
N LYS A 112 1.37 -8.65 -12.35
CA LYS A 112 1.01 -10.05 -12.66
C LYS A 112 -0.50 -10.31 -12.49
N ALA A 113 -1.13 -9.61 -11.55
CA ALA A 113 -2.56 -9.71 -11.24
C ALA A 113 -3.45 -8.83 -12.14
N GLY A 114 -2.87 -7.95 -12.98
CA GLY A 114 -3.62 -6.99 -13.79
C GLY A 114 -4.18 -5.81 -12.99
N VAL A 115 -3.62 -5.53 -11.81
CA VAL A 115 -4.07 -4.51 -10.85
C VAL A 115 -3.10 -3.32 -10.82
N LYS A 116 -3.64 -2.13 -10.59
CA LYS A 116 -2.89 -0.88 -10.36
C LYS A 116 -3.10 -0.39 -8.93
N PHE A 117 -2.10 0.29 -8.38
CA PHE A 117 -2.24 0.99 -7.11
C PHE A 117 -2.65 2.44 -7.33
N ALA A 118 -3.55 2.93 -6.49
CA ALA A 118 -3.85 4.33 -6.29
C ALA A 118 -3.48 4.67 -4.83
N PHE A 119 -2.56 5.62 -4.65
CA PHE A 119 -2.12 6.00 -3.32
C PHE A 119 -2.99 7.13 -2.75
N GLU A 120 -3.56 6.89 -1.58
CA GLU A 120 -4.23 7.95 -0.82
C GLU A 120 -3.16 8.80 -0.12
N MET A 121 -2.97 10.04 -0.59
CA MET A 121 -2.00 10.95 0.02
C MET A 121 -2.51 11.43 1.38
N HIS A 122 -1.84 11.01 2.46
CA HIS A 122 -2.37 11.17 3.83
C HIS A 122 -1.31 11.68 4.82
N PRO A 123 -1.64 12.60 5.75
CA PRO A 123 -0.74 12.98 6.85
C PRO A 123 -0.31 11.78 7.71
N GLY A 124 0.97 11.66 8.02
CA GLY A 124 1.51 10.49 8.73
C GLY A 124 1.97 9.36 7.80
N ASP A 125 1.90 9.55 6.48
CA ASP A 125 2.41 8.65 5.45
C ASP A 125 3.65 9.24 4.75
N VAL A 126 4.53 8.39 4.19
CA VAL A 126 5.67 8.89 3.38
C VAL A 126 5.22 9.53 2.07
N VAL A 127 4.06 9.14 1.55
CA VAL A 127 3.39 9.76 0.40
C VAL A 127 2.21 10.57 0.92
N TYR A 128 2.50 11.80 1.38
CA TYR A 128 1.51 12.73 1.92
C TYR A 128 1.21 13.91 0.99
N ASN A 129 1.94 14.03 -0.13
CA ASN A 129 1.78 15.10 -1.11
C ASN A 129 2.15 14.59 -2.53
N THR A 130 1.90 15.44 -3.52
CA THR A 130 2.12 15.13 -4.93
C THR A 130 3.59 14.91 -5.29
N GLU A 131 4.51 15.64 -4.65
CA GLU A 131 5.95 15.48 -4.85
C GLU A 131 6.43 14.08 -4.42
N ALA A 132 6.02 13.63 -3.24
CA ALA A 132 6.33 12.30 -2.74
C ALA A 132 5.72 11.20 -3.62
N LEU A 133 4.49 11.39 -4.12
CA LEU A 133 3.87 10.46 -5.05
C LEU A 133 4.65 10.34 -6.37
N LEU A 134 5.09 11.48 -6.93
CA LEU A 134 5.91 11.50 -8.15
C LEU A 134 7.26 10.83 -7.92
N LYS A 135 7.90 11.05 -6.76
CA LYS A 135 9.14 10.39 -6.35
C LYS A 135 8.99 8.87 -6.23
N LEU A 136 7.87 8.37 -5.70
CA LEU A 136 7.62 6.92 -5.59
C LEU A 136 7.43 6.23 -6.95
N ARG A 137 6.91 6.96 -7.94
CA ARG A 137 6.67 6.46 -9.29
C ARG A 137 7.96 6.20 -10.08
N GLU A 138 9.02 6.96 -9.79
CA GLU A 138 10.34 6.87 -10.47
C GLU A 138 11.14 5.61 -10.09
#